data_AF-A0A356JXJ7-F1
#
_entry.id   AF-A0A356JXJ7-F1
#
_cell.length_a   1.000
_cell.length_b   1.000
_cell.length_c   1.000
_cell.angle_alpha   90.00
_cell.angle_beta   90.00
_cell.angle_gamma   90.00
#
_symmetry.space_group_name_H-M   'P 1'
#
loop_
_entity.id
_entity.type
_entity.pdbx_description
1 polymer ?
#
loop_
_entity_poly.entity_id
_entity_poly.type
_entity_poly.pdbx_seq_one_letter_code
_entity_poly.pdbx_strand_id
1 'polypeptide(L)'
;MSGAIVIAHHKEPLREVVQDAHKVLDSIAKEKTGRNAIAIRLKKRSGGDRDFSCKWNEENIFDSGKTVLKSFMNICGAAKSEEISTSLLYKLQNMEDFFEPMLDCTDDNKNKIVQILKYELSHSGIKIKENKLNNYSRDLAGICFKKEKNEKLVYNFEAAVIANFLQGISFEGAAE
;
A
#
# COMPACT_ATOMS: atom_id res chain seq x y z
N MET A 1 -13.44 -15.32 -1.43
CA MET A 1 -13.19 -15.01 -2.86
C MET A 1 -11.78 -14.42 -2.99
N SER A 2 -11.03 -14.71 -4.07
CA SER A 2 -9.75 -14.02 -4.34
C SER A 2 -9.84 -13.26 -5.65
N GLY A 3 -9.15 -12.12 -5.76
CA GLY A 3 -9.21 -11.25 -6.94
C GLY A 3 -7.85 -10.69 -7.34
N ALA A 4 -7.71 -10.34 -8.62
CA ALA A 4 -6.54 -9.68 -9.17
C ALA A 4 -6.97 -8.48 -10.01
N ILE A 5 -6.23 -7.38 -9.88
CA ILE A 5 -6.37 -6.17 -10.68
C ILE A 5 -5.04 -5.91 -11.37
N VAL A 6 -5.04 -5.80 -12.69
CA VAL A 6 -3.86 -5.39 -13.47
C VAL A 6 -4.14 -4.07 -14.15
N ILE A 7 -3.34 -3.08 -13.80
CA ILE A 7 -3.40 -1.74 -14.37
C ILE A 7 -2.29 -1.65 -15.40
N ALA A 8 -2.66 -1.59 -16.67
CA ALA A 8 -1.73 -1.55 -17.78
C ALA A 8 -2.00 -0.33 -18.68
N HIS A 9 -1.00 0.03 -19.49
CA HIS A 9 -1.18 1.08 -20.48
C HIS A 9 -2.16 0.60 -21.57
N HIS A 10 -2.99 1.49 -22.11
CA HIS A 10 -4.01 1.15 -23.13
C HIS A 10 -3.44 0.61 -24.46
N LYS A 11 -2.12 0.70 -24.66
CA LYS A 11 -1.39 0.14 -25.82
C LYS A 11 -0.78 -1.23 -25.52
N GLU A 12 -0.86 -1.71 -24.28
CA GLU A 12 -0.40 -3.04 -23.93
C GLU A 12 -1.31 -4.07 -24.62
N PRO A 13 -0.76 -5.12 -25.25
CA PRO A 13 -1.57 -6.16 -25.86
C PRO A 13 -2.51 -6.79 -24.83
N LEU A 14 -3.82 -6.76 -25.08
CA LEU A 14 -4.83 -7.25 -24.14
C LEU A 14 -4.58 -8.71 -23.70
N ARG A 15 -4.11 -9.55 -24.63
CA ARG A 15 -3.75 -10.95 -24.34
C ARG A 15 -2.71 -11.04 -23.22
N GLU A 16 -1.70 -10.18 -23.22
CA GLU A 16 -0.65 -10.16 -22.20
C GLU A 16 -1.20 -9.66 -20.87
N VAL A 17 -2.04 -8.60 -20.89
CA VAL A 17 -2.70 -8.09 -19.68
C VAL A 17 -3.57 -9.15 -19.01
N VAL A 18 -4.35 -9.91 -19.79
CA VAL A 18 -5.19 -10.99 -19.27
C VAL A 18 -4.35 -12.13 -18.71
N GLN A 19 -3.27 -12.53 -19.41
CA GLN A 19 -2.34 -13.53 -18.90
C GLN A 19 -1.71 -13.09 -17.59
N ASP A 20 -1.31 -11.82 -17.47
CA ASP A 20 -0.75 -11.29 -16.23
C ASP A 20 -1.79 -11.21 -15.12
N ALA A 21 -3.05 -10.92 -15.43
CA ALA A 21 -4.13 -10.97 -14.44
C ALA A 21 -4.31 -12.37 -13.85
N HIS A 22 -4.22 -13.42 -14.68
CA HIS A 22 -4.21 -14.80 -14.20
C HIS A 22 -2.98 -15.11 -13.33
N LYS A 23 -1.79 -14.70 -13.75
CA LYS A 23 -0.56 -14.87 -12.95
C LYS A 23 -0.65 -14.18 -11.59
N VAL A 24 -1.12 -12.93 -11.56
CA VAL A 24 -1.29 -12.15 -10.32
C VAL A 24 -2.33 -12.82 -9.42
N LEU A 25 -3.44 -13.31 -9.97
CA LEU A 25 -4.45 -14.04 -9.21
C LEU A 25 -3.89 -15.32 -8.58
N ASP A 26 -3.21 -16.15 -9.36
CA ASP A 26 -2.75 -17.45 -8.91
C ASP A 26 -1.52 -17.33 -8.00
N SER A 27 -0.49 -16.63 -8.45
CA SER A 27 0.80 -16.56 -7.73
C SER A 27 0.79 -15.56 -6.56
N ILE A 28 0.06 -14.45 -6.66
CA ILE A 28 0.08 -13.40 -5.61
C ILE A 28 -1.12 -13.53 -4.68
N ALA A 29 -2.34 -13.48 -5.21
CA ALA A 29 -3.54 -13.50 -4.36
C ALA A 29 -3.77 -14.88 -3.71
N LYS A 30 -3.66 -15.98 -4.48
CA LYS A 30 -3.91 -17.33 -3.94
C LYS A 30 -2.70 -17.90 -3.21
N GLU A 31 -1.52 -17.91 -3.83
CA GLU A 31 -0.31 -18.52 -3.26
C GLU A 31 0.36 -17.62 -2.22
N LYS A 32 0.97 -16.49 -2.64
CA LYS A 32 1.75 -15.62 -1.74
C LYS A 32 0.92 -15.02 -0.58
N THR A 33 -0.31 -14.60 -0.85
CA THR A 33 -1.16 -13.94 0.16
C THR A 33 -2.04 -14.93 0.95
N GLY A 34 -2.17 -16.17 0.45
CA GLY A 34 -2.89 -17.24 1.14
C GLY A 34 -4.40 -17.23 0.94
N ARG A 35 -4.87 -16.87 -0.28
CA ARG A 35 -6.30 -16.80 -0.69
C ARG A 35 -7.13 -15.81 0.13
N ASN A 36 -8.38 -15.63 -0.29
CA ASN A 36 -9.30 -14.64 0.29
C ASN A 36 -8.66 -13.24 0.33
N ALA A 37 -8.04 -12.91 -0.80
CA ALA A 37 -7.17 -11.77 -0.93
C ALA A 37 -7.36 -11.05 -2.26
N ILE A 38 -6.93 -9.80 -2.28
CA ILE A 38 -6.80 -8.98 -3.47
C ILE A 38 -5.31 -8.77 -3.76
N ALA A 39 -4.94 -8.86 -5.03
CA ALA A 39 -3.64 -8.43 -5.52
C ALA A 39 -3.82 -7.39 -6.63
N ILE A 40 -3.05 -6.32 -6.56
CA ILE A 40 -3.06 -5.21 -7.52
C ILE A 40 -1.67 -5.09 -8.10
N ARG A 41 -1.58 -5.16 -9.43
CA ARG A 41 -0.36 -4.93 -10.19
C ARG A 41 -0.48 -3.65 -11.00
N LEU A 42 0.53 -2.80 -10.90
CA LEU A 42 0.74 -1.68 -11.80
C LEU A 42 1.84 -2.02 -12.80
N LYS A 43 1.48 -2.29 -14.06
CA LYS A 43 2.42 -2.48 -15.17
C LYS A 43 2.91 -1.11 -15.64
N LYS A 44 4.18 -0.80 -15.37
CA LYS A 44 4.84 0.37 -15.94
C LYS A 44 5.43 0.04 -17.31
N ARG A 45 5.51 1.03 -18.19
CA ARG A 45 6.22 0.89 -19.49
C ARG A 45 7.72 0.62 -19.32
N SER A 46 8.29 1.00 -18.18
CA SER A 46 9.70 0.81 -17.81
C SER A 46 9.84 0.77 -16.28
N GLY A 47 10.90 0.12 -15.78
CA GLY A 47 11.21 0.09 -14.34
C GLY A 47 10.52 -1.03 -13.54
N GLY A 48 9.99 -2.04 -14.22
CA GLY A 48 9.37 -3.22 -13.60
C GLY A 48 7.91 -3.02 -13.19
N ASP A 49 7.23 -4.15 -12.97
CA ASP A 49 5.90 -4.18 -12.38
C ASP A 49 5.97 -3.85 -10.89
N ARG A 50 4.90 -3.25 -10.36
CA ARG A 50 4.73 -2.99 -8.93
C ARG A 50 3.53 -3.76 -8.39
N ASP A 51 3.66 -4.43 -7.26
CA ASP A 51 2.64 -5.29 -6.68
C ASP A 51 2.26 -4.88 -5.25
N PHE A 52 0.96 -4.83 -4.99
CA PHE A 52 0.38 -4.72 -3.66
C PHE A 52 -0.64 -5.83 -3.46
N SER A 53 -0.66 -6.44 -2.27
CA SER A 53 -1.63 -7.50 -1.97
C SER A 53 -1.92 -7.58 -0.48
N CYS A 54 -3.19 -7.77 -0.14
CA CYS A 54 -3.65 -8.01 1.22
C CYS A 54 -4.87 -8.93 1.23
N LYS A 55 -5.17 -9.56 2.36
CA LYS A 55 -6.46 -10.23 2.56
C LYS A 55 -7.57 -9.18 2.66
N TRP A 56 -8.78 -9.54 2.23
CA TRP A 56 -9.93 -8.61 2.27
C TRP A 56 -10.18 -8.03 3.66
N ASN A 57 -10.05 -8.88 4.68
CA ASN A 57 -10.27 -8.53 6.08
C ASN A 57 -8.95 -8.50 6.88
N GLU A 58 -7.82 -8.25 6.21
CA GLU A 58 -6.53 -8.11 6.90
C GLU A 58 -6.56 -6.87 7.80
N GLU A 59 -6.39 -7.06 9.10
CA GLU A 59 -6.30 -5.94 10.04
C GLU A 59 -5.01 -5.16 9.83
N ASN A 60 -5.10 -3.83 9.91
CA ASN A 60 -3.94 -2.97 9.94
C ASN A 60 -3.31 -3.04 11.34
N ILE A 61 -2.13 -3.66 11.43
CA ILE A 61 -1.40 -3.82 12.70
C ILE A 61 -0.88 -2.50 13.31
N PHE A 62 -1.01 -1.37 12.58
CA PHE A 62 -0.67 -0.02 13.02
C PHE A 62 -1.90 0.83 13.39
N ASP A 63 -3.12 0.36 13.10
CA ASP A 63 -4.38 1.05 13.39
C ASP A 63 -5.51 0.04 13.69
N SER A 64 -5.65 -0.32 14.97
CA SER A 64 -6.65 -1.30 15.41
C SER A 64 -8.07 -0.83 15.05
N GLY A 65 -8.86 -1.71 14.44
CA GLY A 65 -10.21 -1.41 13.99
C GLY A 65 -10.32 -0.94 12.53
N LYS A 66 -9.20 -0.90 11.79
CA LYS A 66 -9.19 -0.63 10.35
C LYS A 66 -8.51 -1.76 9.59
N THR A 67 -8.99 -2.08 8.39
CA THR A 67 -8.33 -3.05 7.51
C THR A 67 -7.20 -2.39 6.70
N VAL A 68 -6.24 -3.20 6.25
CA VAL A 68 -5.18 -2.78 5.32
C VAL A 68 -5.82 -2.23 4.04
N LEU A 69 -6.87 -2.88 3.53
CA LEU A 69 -7.59 -2.41 2.35
C LEU A 69 -8.19 -1.03 2.59
N LYS A 70 -8.89 -0.79 3.71
CA LYS A 70 -9.45 0.55 4.02
C LYS A 70 -8.36 1.61 4.17
N SER A 71 -7.23 1.25 4.76
CA SER A 71 -6.05 2.10 4.86
C SER A 71 -5.52 2.51 3.48
N PHE A 72 -5.44 1.55 2.55
CA PHE A 72 -5.09 1.80 1.16
C PHE A 72 -6.06 2.76 0.47
N MET A 73 -7.38 2.56 0.63
CA MET A 73 -8.39 3.47 0.08
C MET A 73 -8.25 4.89 0.63
N ASN A 74 -7.95 5.03 1.91
CA ASN A 74 -7.75 6.33 2.55
C ASN A 74 -6.54 7.07 1.95
N ILE A 75 -5.42 6.36 1.70
CA ILE A 75 -4.24 6.95 1.05
C ILE A 75 -4.55 7.35 -0.39
N CYS A 76 -5.28 6.53 -1.17
CA CYS A 76 -5.77 6.93 -2.49
C CYS A 76 -6.59 8.23 -2.43
N GLY A 77 -7.52 8.33 -1.48
CA GLY A 77 -8.35 9.54 -1.30
C GLY A 77 -7.57 10.76 -0.83
N ALA A 78 -6.56 10.57 0.03
CA ALA A 78 -5.69 11.63 0.51
C ALA A 78 -4.78 12.16 -0.60
N ALA A 79 -4.24 11.28 -1.44
CA ALA A 79 -3.50 11.66 -2.64
C ALA A 79 -4.41 12.39 -3.65
N LYS A 80 -5.66 11.94 -3.83
CA LYS A 80 -6.66 12.58 -4.70
C LYS A 80 -6.95 14.02 -4.29
N SER A 81 -7.09 14.22 -2.99
CA SER A 81 -7.47 15.49 -2.38
C SER A 81 -6.27 16.39 -2.12
N GLU A 82 -5.09 16.01 -2.61
CA GLU A 82 -3.81 16.71 -2.42
C GLU A 82 -3.47 16.94 -0.93
N GLU A 83 -3.95 16.07 -0.04
CA GLU A 83 -3.67 16.11 1.39
C GLU A 83 -2.36 15.40 1.75
N ILE A 84 -1.79 14.64 0.81
CA ILE A 84 -0.47 14.01 0.92
C ILE A 84 0.33 14.31 -0.35
N SER A 85 1.63 14.49 -0.19
CA SER A 85 2.52 14.81 -1.31
C SER A 85 2.75 13.58 -2.18
N THR A 86 2.54 13.72 -3.48
CA THR A 86 2.84 12.66 -4.45
C THR A 86 4.32 12.30 -4.45
N SER A 87 5.21 13.29 -4.29
CA SER A 87 6.66 13.06 -4.24
C SER A 87 7.09 12.27 -3.00
N LEU A 88 6.38 12.43 -1.87
CA LEU A 88 6.62 11.64 -0.67
C LEU A 88 6.34 10.15 -0.91
N LEU A 89 5.23 9.82 -1.57
CA LEU A 89 4.86 8.42 -1.85
C LEU A 89 5.91 7.70 -2.72
N TYR A 90 6.59 8.44 -3.60
CA TYR A 90 7.75 7.92 -4.34
C TYR A 90 9.05 7.92 -3.52
N LYS A 91 9.26 8.89 -2.61
CA LYS A 91 10.45 8.96 -1.74
C LYS A 91 10.59 7.72 -0.84
N LEU A 92 9.46 7.12 -0.45
CA LEU A 92 9.41 5.89 0.34
C LEU A 92 10.28 4.76 -0.25
N GLN A 93 10.41 4.68 -1.58
CA GLN A 93 11.29 3.71 -2.24
C GLN A 93 12.74 3.77 -1.73
N ASN A 94 13.23 4.94 -1.34
CA ASN A 94 14.60 5.16 -0.91
C ASN A 94 14.77 5.09 0.62
N MET A 95 13.76 4.61 1.36
CA MET A 95 13.76 4.55 2.82
C MET A 95 13.93 3.13 3.37
N GLU A 96 14.16 2.13 2.51
CA GLU A 96 14.27 0.73 2.92
C GLU A 96 15.35 0.51 4.00
N ASP A 97 16.56 1.01 3.77
CA ASP A 97 17.68 0.95 4.72
C ASP A 97 17.35 1.60 6.08
N PHE A 98 16.46 2.59 6.09
CA PHE A 98 16.06 3.30 7.30
C PHE A 98 15.12 2.46 8.17
N PHE A 99 14.34 1.58 7.55
CA PHE A 99 13.39 0.70 8.24
C PHE A 99 13.97 -0.66 8.59
N GLU A 100 15.04 -1.09 7.93
CA GLU A 100 15.72 -2.38 8.17
C GLU A 100 15.97 -2.67 9.67
N PRO A 101 16.44 -1.70 10.49
CA PRO A 101 16.68 -1.94 11.93
C PRO A 101 15.40 -2.12 12.75
N MET A 102 14.22 -1.87 12.18
CA MET A 102 12.91 -1.83 12.86
C MET A 102 11.97 -2.93 12.37
N LEU A 103 12.47 -3.93 11.64
CA LEU A 103 11.64 -4.98 11.04
C LEU A 103 11.17 -6.04 12.03
N ASP A 104 11.61 -6.04 13.29
CA ASP A 104 10.98 -6.88 14.31
C ASP A 104 9.63 -6.30 14.71
N CYS A 105 8.56 -7.11 14.71
CA CYS A 105 7.16 -6.67 14.92
C CYS A 105 6.83 -6.37 16.40
N THR A 106 7.68 -5.60 17.08
CA THR A 106 7.45 -5.12 18.45
C THR A 106 6.62 -3.84 18.43
N ASP A 107 5.92 -3.54 19.52
CA ASP A 107 5.11 -2.31 19.62
C ASP A 107 5.98 -1.05 19.60
N ASP A 108 7.19 -1.11 20.16
CA ASP A 108 8.18 -0.02 20.09
C ASP A 108 8.60 0.28 18.64
N ASN A 109 8.93 -0.76 17.86
CA ASN A 109 9.28 -0.58 16.44
C ASN A 109 8.11 -0.08 15.61
N LYS A 110 6.89 -0.60 15.84
CA LYS A 110 5.68 -0.09 15.16
C LYS A 110 5.47 1.39 15.44
N ASN A 111 5.63 1.80 16.71
CA ASN A 111 5.51 3.20 17.10
C ASN A 111 6.58 4.07 16.42
N LYS A 112 7.84 3.62 16.37
CA LYS A 112 8.93 4.30 15.65
C LYS A 112 8.63 4.46 14.16
N ILE A 113 8.18 3.40 13.48
CA ILE A 113 7.78 3.43 12.07
C ILE A 113 6.69 4.50 11.85
N VAL A 114 5.65 4.52 12.69
CA VAL A 114 4.58 5.52 12.60
C VAL A 114 5.12 6.94 12.82
N GLN A 115 6.01 7.16 13.80
CA GLN A 115 6.61 8.48 14.05
C GLN A 115 7.47 8.96 12.87
N ILE A 116 8.22 8.05 12.24
CA ILE A 116 9.03 8.36 11.06
C ILE A 116 8.13 8.80 9.91
N LEU A 117 7.09 8.01 9.59
CA LEU A 117 6.16 8.34 8.52
C LEU A 117 5.38 9.62 8.83
N LYS A 118 5.05 9.87 10.11
CA LYS A 118 4.44 11.11 10.57
C LYS A 118 5.38 12.30 10.36
N TYR A 119 6.66 12.17 10.66
CA TYR A 119 7.68 13.20 10.42
C TYR A 119 7.80 13.49 8.92
N GLU A 120 7.91 12.47 8.09
CA GLU A 120 7.99 12.62 6.63
C GLU A 120 6.75 13.29 6.04
N LEU A 121 5.55 12.92 6.51
CA LEU A 121 4.29 13.57 6.13
C LEU A 121 4.24 15.05 6.54
N SER A 122 4.68 15.40 7.75
CA SER A 122 4.66 16.79 8.21
C SER A 122 5.71 17.68 7.54
N HIS A 123 6.78 17.08 7.01
CA HIS A 123 7.86 17.77 6.29
C HIS A 123 7.71 17.65 4.77
N SER A 124 6.59 17.14 4.26
CA SER A 124 6.35 16.94 2.83
C SER A 124 5.96 18.22 2.07
N GLY A 125 5.94 19.37 2.76
CA GLY A 125 5.50 20.66 2.20
C GLY A 125 3.99 20.88 2.18
N ILE A 126 3.18 19.92 2.64
CA ILE A 126 1.72 20.03 2.71
C ILE A 126 1.29 20.18 4.17
N LYS A 127 0.43 21.17 4.45
CA LYS A 127 -0.12 21.38 5.79
C LYS A 127 -1.26 20.40 6.05
N ILE A 128 -0.97 19.35 6.82
CA ILE A 128 -1.94 18.32 7.22
C ILE A 128 -2.44 18.64 8.64
N LYS A 129 -3.76 18.58 8.87
CA LYS A 129 -4.33 18.70 10.22
C LYS A 129 -3.85 17.54 11.10
N GLU A 130 -3.58 17.80 12.38
CA GLU A 130 -2.98 16.81 13.31
C GLU A 130 -3.76 15.49 13.38
N ASN A 131 -5.09 15.54 13.41
CA ASN A 131 -5.92 14.34 13.42
C ASN A 131 -5.77 13.51 12.13
N LYS A 132 -5.71 14.17 10.97
CA LYS A 132 -5.48 13.51 9.67
C LYS A 132 -4.06 12.99 9.55
N LEU A 133 -3.07 13.74 10.04
CA LEU A 133 -1.66 13.35 10.03
C LEU A 133 -1.43 12.05 10.79
N ASN A 134 -2.03 11.91 11.97
CA ASN A 134 -1.98 10.67 12.76
C ASN A 134 -2.70 9.49 12.09
N ASN A 135 -3.73 9.74 11.30
CA ASN A 135 -4.43 8.70 10.54
C ASN A 135 -3.62 8.28 9.31
N TYR A 136 -3.12 9.23 8.52
CA TYR A 136 -2.33 8.94 7.31
C TYR A 136 -1.00 8.28 7.60
N SER A 137 -0.33 8.62 8.70
CA SER A 137 0.90 7.92 9.10
C SER A 137 0.66 6.45 9.41
N ARG A 138 -0.43 6.11 10.11
CA ARG A 138 -0.82 4.72 10.37
C ARG A 138 -1.36 4.00 9.14
N ASP A 139 -2.12 4.70 8.29
CA ASP A 139 -2.62 4.15 7.04
C ASP A 139 -1.46 3.83 6.09
N LEU A 140 -0.46 4.72 5.97
CA LEU A 140 0.77 4.47 5.21
C LEU A 140 1.58 3.30 5.80
N ALA A 141 1.72 3.24 7.13
CA ALA A 141 2.40 2.13 7.78
C ALA A 141 1.71 0.80 7.46
N GLY A 142 0.38 0.76 7.57
CA GLY A 142 -0.43 -0.43 7.32
C GLY A 142 -0.36 -0.98 5.91
N ILE A 143 -0.19 -0.13 4.90
CA ILE A 143 -0.08 -0.58 3.51
C ILE A 143 1.37 -0.92 3.12
N CYS A 144 2.36 -0.29 3.76
CA CYS A 144 3.76 -0.47 3.44
C CYS A 144 4.45 -1.57 4.25
N PHE A 145 3.90 -1.99 5.40
CA PHE A 145 4.51 -3.01 6.23
C PHE A 145 3.54 -4.17 6.45
N LYS A 146 4.02 -5.37 6.13
CA LYS A 146 3.26 -6.60 6.33
C LYS A 146 3.93 -7.47 7.37
N LYS A 147 3.14 -8.01 8.30
CA LYS A 147 3.62 -9.00 9.27
C LYS A 147 3.70 -10.38 8.62
N GLU A 148 4.86 -11.02 8.72
CA GLU A 148 5.08 -12.41 8.36
C GLU A 148 4.92 -13.37 9.55
N LYS A 149 4.87 -14.66 9.25
CA LYS A 149 4.67 -15.73 10.26
C LYS A 149 5.77 -15.82 11.32
N ASN A 150 6.96 -15.31 11.01
CA ASN A 150 8.12 -15.27 11.91
C ASN A 150 8.13 -14.02 12.80
N GLU A 151 7.02 -13.29 12.90
CA GLU A 151 6.91 -12.04 13.65
C GLU A 151 7.84 -10.92 13.13
N LYS A 152 8.32 -11.02 11.89
CA LYS A 152 9.01 -9.93 11.20
C LYS A 152 8.06 -9.14 10.32
N LEU A 153 8.39 -7.89 10.10
CA LEU A 153 7.79 -7.00 9.13
C LEU A 153 8.56 -7.10 7.81
N VAL A 154 7.81 -7.08 6.72
CA VAL A 154 8.35 -6.89 5.37
C VAL A 154 7.89 -5.54 4.87
N TYR A 155 8.87 -4.73 4.45
CA TYR A 155 8.61 -3.44 3.85
C TYR A 155 8.29 -3.58 2.36
N ASN A 156 7.25 -2.88 1.92
CA ASN A 156 6.81 -2.81 0.54
C ASN A 156 6.30 -1.39 0.22
N PHE A 157 7.19 -0.52 -0.26
CA PHE A 157 6.83 0.84 -0.69
C PHE A 157 5.86 0.88 -1.89
N GLU A 158 5.73 -0.23 -2.63
CA GLU A 158 4.98 -0.25 -3.89
C GLU A 158 3.49 0.04 -3.68
N ALA A 159 2.96 -0.31 -2.51
CA ALA A 159 1.58 0.02 -2.12
C ALA A 159 1.32 1.53 -2.15
N ALA A 160 2.25 2.35 -1.66
CA ALA A 160 2.12 3.81 -1.68
C ALA A 160 2.15 4.37 -3.11
N VAL A 161 3.02 3.82 -3.97
CA VAL A 161 3.11 4.21 -5.38
C VAL A 161 1.84 3.85 -6.14
N ILE A 162 1.29 2.65 -5.90
CA ILE A 162 0.03 2.21 -6.51
C ILE A 162 -1.13 3.07 -6.00
N ALA A 163 -1.18 3.39 -4.70
CA ALA A 163 -2.20 4.28 -4.14
C ALA A 163 -2.18 5.66 -4.80
N ASN A 164 -1.00 6.25 -5.01
CA ASN A 164 -0.82 7.48 -5.76
C ASN A 164 -1.34 7.34 -7.20
N PHE A 165 -1.03 6.23 -7.88
CA PHE A 165 -1.51 6.01 -9.24
C PHE A 165 -3.05 5.96 -9.31
N LEU A 166 -3.68 5.39 -8.29
CA LEU A 166 -5.14 5.23 -8.20
C LEU A 166 -5.86 6.43 -7.60
N GLN A 167 -5.17 7.55 -7.33
CA GLN A 167 -5.76 8.76 -6.76
C GLN A 167 -6.91 9.35 -7.60
N GLY A 168 -7.11 8.92 -8.85
CA GLY A 168 -8.23 9.35 -9.69
C GLY A 168 -9.52 8.51 -9.57
N ILE A 169 -9.48 7.34 -8.93
CA ILE A 169 -10.60 6.40 -8.95
C ILE A 169 -11.59 6.71 -7.82
N SER A 170 -12.87 6.89 -8.16
CA SER A 170 -13.95 6.94 -7.19
C SER A 170 -14.33 5.51 -6.80
N PHE A 171 -14.17 5.17 -5.52
CA PHE A 171 -14.52 3.87 -4.98
C PHE A 171 -15.88 3.94 -4.29
N GLU A 172 -16.93 4.10 -5.08
CA GLU A 172 -18.31 3.99 -4.59
C GLU A 172 -18.65 2.51 -4.43
N GLY A 173 -18.98 2.06 -3.20
CA GLY A 173 -19.52 0.72 -2.93
C GLY A 173 -18.55 -0.40 -2.51
N ALA A 174 -17.27 -0.12 -2.24
CA ALA A 174 -16.27 -1.17 -1.94
C ALA A 174 -16.05 -1.49 -0.43
N ALA A 175 -16.86 -0.93 0.47
CA ALA A 175 -16.67 -1.07 1.91
C ALA A 175 -17.99 -1.04 2.70
N GLU A 176 -18.99 -1.76 2.22
CA GLU A 176 -20.10 -2.23 3.05
C GLU A 176 -19.88 -3.68 3.45
#